data_AF-S2RM13-F1
#
_entry.id   AF-S2RM13-F1
#
_cell.length_a   1.000
_cell.length_b   1.000
_cell.length_c   1.000
_cell.angle_alpha   90.00
_cell.angle_beta   90.00
_cell.angle_gamma   90.00
#
_symmetry.space_group_name_H-M   'P 1'
#
loop_
_entity.id
_entity.type
_entity.pdbx_description
1 polymer ?
#
loop_
_entity_poly.entity_id
_entity_poly.type
_entity_poly.pdbx_seq_one_letter_code
_entity_poly.pdbx_strand_id
1 'polypeptide(L)'
;MIGFAAETNDLLKNAQLKLTKKNADMIVANHVDATHGFNTDTNAVTLLRPEQAPVALPEMPKPKVAAALIEQLAMMLAKQKG
;
A
#
# COMPACT_ATOMS: atom_id res chain seq x y z
N MET A 1 -9.63 2.31 9.01
CA MET A 1 -8.41 3.14 8.85
C MET A 1 -7.49 2.56 7.78
N ILE A 2 -7.01 3.41 6.86
CA ILE A 2 -5.98 3.07 5.86
C ILE A 2 -4.72 3.85 6.20
N GLY A 3 -3.56 3.20 6.18
CA GLY A 3 -2.27 3.83 6.45
C GLY A 3 -1.28 3.71 5.29
N PHE A 4 -0.30 4.60 5.25
CA PHE A 4 0.86 4.51 4.36
C PHE A 4 2.11 4.12 5.16
N ALA A 5 2.98 3.32 4.55
CA ALA A 5 4.25 2.89 5.11
C ALA A 5 5.36 3.02 4.06
N ALA A 6 6.13 4.09 4.18
CA ALA A 6 7.40 4.21 3.47
C ALA A 6 8.47 3.46 4.26
N GLU A 7 9.16 2.52 3.61
CA GLU A 7 10.23 1.72 4.23
C GLU A 7 11.51 1.76 3.39
N THR A 8 12.66 1.78 4.03
CA THR A 8 13.97 1.72 3.37
C THR A 8 14.55 0.31 3.31
N ASN A 9 14.01 -0.63 4.10
CA ASN A 9 14.40 -2.03 4.20
C ASN A 9 13.22 -2.87 4.69
N ASP A 10 13.27 -4.19 4.47
CA ASP A 10 12.30 -5.16 5.01
C ASP A 10 10.82 -4.76 4.83
N LEU A 11 10.48 -4.22 3.64
CA LEU A 11 9.20 -3.58 3.33
C LEU A 11 7.98 -4.37 3.84
N LEU A 12 7.89 -5.65 3.47
CA LEU A 12 6.74 -6.48 3.83
C LEU A 12 6.63 -6.74 5.34
N LYS A 13 7.77 -7.01 5.99
CA LYS A 13 7.81 -7.29 7.43
C LYS A 13 7.40 -6.06 8.23
N ASN A 14 7.95 -4.89 7.90
CA ASN A 14 7.65 -3.64 8.59
C ASN A 14 6.21 -3.18 8.33
N ALA A 15 5.73 -3.31 7.08
CA ALA A 15 4.35 -3.02 6.74
C ALA A 15 3.36 -3.94 7.47
N GLN A 16 3.66 -5.24 7.58
CA GLN A 16 2.84 -6.20 8.31
C GLN A 16 2.77 -5.87 9.81
N LEU A 17 3.90 -5.50 10.42
CA LEU A 17 3.93 -5.04 11.81
C LEU A 17 3.09 -3.78 12.01
N LYS A 18 3.17 -2.81 11.08
CA LYS A 18 2.36 -1.58 11.13
C LYS A 18 0.87 -1.88 10.97
N LEU A 19 0.51 -2.82 10.09
CA LEU A 19 -0.87 -3.27 9.88
C LEU A 19 -1.47 -3.79 11.19
N THR A 20 -0.79 -4.74 11.84
CA THR A 20 -1.25 -5.32 13.11
C THR A 20 -1.22 -4.32 14.26
N LYS A 21 -0.11 -3.58 14.44
CA LYS A 21 0.04 -2.62 15.56
C LYS A 21 -0.98 -1.49 15.51
N LYS A 22 -1.35 -1.04 14.32
CA LYS A 22 -2.34 0.03 14.14
C LYS A 22 -3.77 -0.48 14.02
N ASN A 23 -3.99 -1.79 13.99
CA ASN A 23 -5.28 -2.40 13.67
C ASN A 23 -5.91 -1.75 12.42
N ALA A 24 -5.11 -1.63 11.35
CA ALA A 24 -5.53 -0.95 10.12
C ALA A 24 -6.24 -1.93 9.16
N ASP A 25 -7.20 -1.42 8.39
CA ASP A 25 -7.89 -2.21 7.35
C ASP A 25 -7.00 -2.46 6.13
N MET A 26 -6.04 -1.56 5.91
CA MET A 26 -5.05 -1.65 4.84
C MET A 26 -3.81 -0.81 5.15
N ILE A 27 -2.63 -1.32 4.76
CA ILE A 27 -1.39 -0.56 4.65
C ILE A 27 -0.96 -0.52 3.18
N VAL A 28 -0.75 0.69 2.66
CA VAL A 28 -0.08 0.93 1.38
C VAL A 28 1.40 1.10 1.65
N ALA A 29 2.20 0.10 1.29
CA ALA A 29 3.63 0.08 1.56
C ALA A 29 4.42 0.38 0.29
N ASN A 30 5.44 1.23 0.36
CA ASN A 30 6.33 1.45 -0.76
C ASN A 30 7.79 1.54 -0.30
N HIS A 31 8.69 1.00 -1.12
CA HIS A 31 10.12 1.16 -0.87
C HIS A 31 10.51 2.60 -1.20
N VAL A 32 11.28 3.22 -0.31
CA VAL A 32 11.80 4.56 -0.50
C VAL A 32 13.30 4.56 -0.33
N ASP A 33 14.00 5.16 -1.29
CA ASP A 33 15.44 5.38 -1.25
C ASP A 33 15.79 6.67 -1.99
N ALA A 34 17.07 6.90 -2.27
CA ALA A 34 17.53 8.10 -2.98
C ALA A 34 16.97 8.22 -4.41
N THR A 35 16.51 7.11 -4.99
CA THR A 35 16.08 6.98 -6.38
C THR A 35 14.62 6.56 -6.55
N HIS A 36 13.94 6.10 -5.49
CA HIS A 36 12.58 5.58 -5.55
C HIS A 36 11.66 6.22 -4.49
N GLY A 37 10.42 6.49 -4.89
CA GLY A 37 9.30 6.85 -4.01
C GLY A 37 9.26 8.30 -3.54
N PHE A 38 10.40 8.92 -3.23
CA PHE A 38 10.49 10.36 -2.94
C PHE A 38 11.10 11.13 -4.12
N ASN A 39 10.53 12.29 -4.42
CA ASN A 39 10.97 13.20 -5.48
C ASN A 39 11.01 12.59 -6.91
N THR A 40 10.34 11.46 -7.12
CA THR A 40 10.09 10.83 -8.43
C THR A 40 8.64 11.01 -8.86
N ASP A 41 8.35 10.83 -10.16
CA ASP A 41 6.97 10.83 -10.67
C ASP A 41 6.31 9.45 -10.64
N THR A 42 7.08 8.40 -10.35
CA THR A 42 6.65 7.01 -10.30
C THR A 42 6.66 6.45 -8.87
N ASN A 43 5.90 5.38 -8.64
CA ASN A 43 5.96 4.59 -7.42
C ASN A 43 5.57 3.14 -7.69
N ALA A 44 6.17 2.21 -6.94
CA ALA A 44 5.76 0.82 -6.85
C ALA A 44 5.28 0.57 -5.42
N VAL A 45 4.07 0.02 -5.26
CA VAL A 45 3.46 -0.12 -3.94
C VAL A 45 2.94 -1.53 -3.73
N THR A 46 2.99 -2.01 -2.49
CA THR A 46 2.36 -3.26 -2.07
C THR A 46 1.24 -2.95 -1.09
N LEU A 47 0.06 -3.50 -1.34
CA LEU A 47 -1.10 -3.37 -0.48
C LEU A 47 -1.16 -4.56 0.46
N LEU A 48 -1.22 -4.29 1.77
CA LEU A 48 -1.36 -5.29 2.80
C LEU A 48 -2.70 -5.11 3.49
N ARG A 49 -3.42 -6.22 3.70
CA ARG A 49 -4.72 -6.25 4.39
C ARG A 49 -4.74 -7.38 5.40
N PRO A 50 -5.53 -7.28 6.49
CA PRO A 50 -5.65 -8.36 7.46
C PRO A 50 -6.13 -9.64 6.76
N GLU A 51 -5.47 -10.77 7.08
CA GLU A 51 -5.85 -12.11 6.62
C GLU A 51 -5.90 -12.29 5.10
N GLN A 52 -5.20 -11.44 4.35
CA GLN A 52 -5.13 -11.51 2.89
C GLN A 52 -3.69 -11.49 2.41
N ALA A 53 -3.45 -12.13 1.26
CA ALA A 53 -2.15 -12.07 0.61
C ALA A 53 -1.84 -10.62 0.17
N PRO A 54 -0.58 -10.17 0.28
CA PRO A 54 -0.18 -8.87 -0.24
C PRO A 54 -0.41 -8.77 -1.75
N VAL A 55 -0.87 -7.59 -2.20
CA VAL A 55 -1.07 -7.30 -3.62
C VAL A 55 -0.02 -6.29 -4.07
N ALA A 56 0.88 -6.72 -4.95
CA ALA A 56 1.90 -5.84 -5.52
C ALA A 56 1.34 -5.08 -6.73
N LEU A 57 1.48 -3.76 -6.71
CA LEU A 57 1.27 -2.89 -7.85
C LEU A 57 2.65 -2.55 -8.45
N PRO A 58 2.84 -2.75 -9.77
CA PRO A 58 4.12 -2.49 -10.42
C PRO A 58 4.46 -1.00 -10.37
N GLU A 59 5.71 -0.67 -10.67
CA GLU A 59 6.11 0.73 -10.80
C GLU A 59 5.32 1.42 -11.92
N MET A 60 4.65 2.51 -11.56
CA MET A 60 3.86 3.30 -12.49
C MET A 60 3.78 4.77 -12.04
N PRO A 61 3.34 5.70 -12.89
CA PRO A 61 3.15 7.09 -12.50
C PRO A 61 2.23 7.23 -11.29
N LYS A 62 2.57 8.14 -10.37
CA LYS A 62 1.81 8.39 -9.14
C LYS A 62 0.29 8.59 -9.36
N PRO A 63 -0.17 9.27 -10.43
CA PRO A 63 -1.61 9.35 -10.72
C PRO A 63 -2.26 7.98 -11.00
N LYS A 64 -1.54 7.06 -11.68
CA LYS A 64 -2.02 5.70 -11.92
C LYS A 64 -2.05 4.87 -10.64
N VAL A 65 -1.04 5.03 -9.77
CA VAL A 65 -1.06 4.43 -8.43
C VAL A 65 -2.28 4.90 -7.65
N ALA A 66 -2.56 6.21 -7.64
CA ALA A 66 -3.72 6.76 -6.95
C ALA A 66 -5.05 6.20 -7.50
N ALA A 67 -5.22 6.11 -8.82
CA ALA A 67 -6.40 5.51 -9.43
C ALA A 67 -6.58 4.05 -9.02
N ALA A 68 -5.52 3.23 -9.09
CA ALA A 68 -5.55 1.84 -8.67
C ALA A 68 -5.89 1.69 -7.17
N LEU A 69 -5.38 2.56 -6.31
CA LEU A 69 -5.72 2.57 -4.89
C LEU A 69 -7.21 2.85 -4.68
N ILE A 70 -7.78 3.83 -5.38
CA ILE A 70 -9.21 4.17 -5.27
C ILE A 70 -10.08 2.99 -5.70
N GLU A 71 -9.73 2.29 -6.78
CA GLU A 71 -10.45 1.09 -7.24
C GLU A 71 -10.43 -0.03 -6.18
N GLN A 72 -9.27 -0.31 -5.60
CA GLN A 72 -9.15 -1.31 -4.54
C GLN A 72 -10.00 -0.94 -3.32
N LEU A 73 -10.00 0.33 -2.92
CA LEU A 73 -10.83 0.83 -1.82
C LEU A 73 -12.33 0.72 -2.12
N ALA A 74 -12.75 1.02 -3.35
CA ALA A 74 -14.15 0.86 -3.76
C ALA A 74 -14.59 -0.62 -3.65
N MET A 75 -13.76 -1.56 -4.12
CA MET A 75 -14.02 -3.00 -4.00
C MET A 75 -14.08 -3.46 -2.53
N MET A 76 -13.22 -2.91 -1.66
CA MET A 76 -13.23 -3.20 -0.24
C MET A 76 -14.54 -2.76 0.43
N LEU A 77 -14.97 -1.53 0.17
CA LEU A 77 -16.19 -0.96 0.74
C LEU A 77 -17.45 -1.67 0.24
N ALA A 78 -17.46 -2.12 -1.02
CA ALA A 78 -18.56 -2.91 -1.56
C ALA A 78 -18.71 -4.26 -0.84
N LYS A 79 -17.59 -4.94 -0.52
CA LYS A 79 -17.58 -6.21 0.21
C LYS A 79 -17.99 -6.10 1.69
N GLN A 80 -17.86 -4.93 2.31
CA GLN A 80 -18.25 -4.70 3.70
C GLN A 80 -19.76 -4.43 3.88
N LYS A 81 -20.48 -4.15 2.79
CA LYS A 81 -21.92 -3.87 2.81
C LYS A 81 -22.81 -5.10 2.58
N GLY A 82 -22.22 -6.28 2.35
CA GLY A 82 -22.90 -7.57 2.30
C GLY A 82 -22.64 -8.36 3.56
#